data_AF-A0A357MQX5-F1
#
_entry.id   AF-A0A357MQX5-F1
#
_cell.length_a   1.000
_cell.length_b   1.000
_cell.length_c   1.000
_cell.angle_alpha   90.00
_cell.angle_beta   90.00
_cell.angle_gamma   90.00
#
_symmetry.space_group_name_H-M   'P 1'
#
loop_
_entity.id
_entity.type
_entity.pdbx_description
1 polymer ?
#
loop_
_entity_poly.entity_id
_entity_poly.type
_entity_poly.pdbx_seq_one_letter_code
_entity_poly.pdbx_strand_id
1 'polypeptide(L)'
;MPIQQRGLDQDQEQTTGALLRDTRTLGQRVSEFLKNPSNVAALLLFVGASGFIFPAVVDLTFIIGVILFLISKTQHYSLPFRMPKRAKCKDYNSPKPGTNQPGPSNGIYFFGNDRKTNDELWFTN
;
A
#
# COMPACT_ATOMS: atom_id res chain seq x y z
N MET A 1 -12.18 56.93 -8.77
CA MET A 1 -12.31 55.62 -9.45
C MET A 1 -12.75 54.62 -8.41
N PRO A 2 -13.89 53.92 -8.55
CA PRO A 2 -14.34 52.95 -7.55
C PRO A 2 -13.50 51.67 -7.63
N ILE A 3 -13.10 51.14 -6.47
CA ILE A 3 -12.35 49.89 -6.37
C ILE A 3 -13.35 48.74 -6.48
N GLN A 4 -13.30 48.01 -7.60
CA GLN A 4 -14.12 46.81 -7.80
C GLN A 4 -13.49 45.65 -7.00
N GLN A 5 -14.13 45.27 -5.89
CA GLN A 5 -13.75 44.05 -5.17
C GLN A 5 -14.03 42.84 -6.06
N ARG A 6 -12.97 42.15 -6.50
CA ARG A 6 -13.08 40.85 -7.15
C ARG A 6 -13.36 39.81 -6.07
N GLY A 7 -14.61 39.38 -5.97
CA GLY A 7 -14.95 38.15 -5.24
C GLY A 7 -14.37 36.95 -5.98
N LEU A 8 -14.03 35.88 -5.24
CA LEU A 8 -13.68 34.60 -5.84
C LEU A 8 -14.92 34.05 -6.53
N ASP A 9 -14.91 34.00 -7.86
CA ASP A 9 -15.95 33.29 -8.61
C ASP A 9 -15.81 31.79 -8.38
N GLN A 10 -16.91 31.04 -8.41
CA GLN A 10 -16.90 29.60 -8.18
C GLN A 10 -16.02 28.83 -9.19
N ASP A 11 -15.82 29.41 -10.38
CA ASP A 11 -14.92 28.88 -11.42
C ASP A 11 -13.42 29.05 -11.05
N GLN A 12 -13.12 29.84 -10.02
CA GLN A 12 -11.78 30.10 -9.48
C GLN A 12 -11.52 29.29 -8.19
N GLU A 13 -12.51 28.52 -7.70
CA GLU A 13 -12.30 27.60 -6.58
C GLU A 13 -11.46 26.40 -7.03
N GLN A 14 -10.16 26.46 -6.78
CA GLN A 14 -9.30 25.29 -6.93
C GLN A 14 -9.72 24.22 -5.90
N THR A 15 -10.15 23.07 -6.41
CA THR A 15 -10.39 21.89 -5.58
C THR A 15 -9.14 21.58 -4.77
N THR A 16 -9.23 21.58 -3.44
CA THR A 16 -8.08 21.48 -2.53
C THR A 16 -7.18 20.25 -2.80
N GLY A 17 -7.73 19.17 -3.38
CA GLY A 17 -6.97 17.99 -3.79
C GLY A 17 -6.02 18.22 -4.98
N ALA A 18 -6.34 19.16 -5.89
CA ALA A 18 -5.50 19.48 -7.04
C ALA A 18 -4.21 20.25 -6.68
N LEU A 19 -4.16 20.81 -5.46
CA LEU A 19 -2.97 21.44 -4.89
C LEU A 19 -1.96 20.41 -4.34
N LEU A 20 -2.40 19.18 -4.08
CA LEU A 20 -1.54 18.10 -3.60
C LEU A 20 -0.80 17.47 -4.77
N ARG A 21 0.43 17.92 -5.02
CA ARG A 21 1.31 17.34 -6.02
C ARG A 21 1.87 16.01 -5.50
N ASP A 22 1.69 14.93 -6.27
CA ASP A 22 2.35 13.66 -5.97
C ASP A 22 3.86 13.80 -6.21
N THR A 23 4.63 13.75 -5.13
CA THR A 23 6.09 13.87 -5.14
C THR A 23 6.79 12.52 -5.28
N ARG A 24 6.03 11.41 -5.30
CA ARG A 24 6.59 10.06 -5.38
C ARG A 24 7.28 9.84 -6.73
N THR A 25 8.48 9.25 -6.68
CA THR A 25 9.22 8.88 -7.89
C THR A 25 8.58 7.68 -8.59
N LEU A 26 8.84 7.51 -9.88
CA LEU A 26 8.33 6.34 -10.63
C LEU A 26 8.72 5.01 -9.97
N GLY A 27 9.94 4.91 -9.43
CA GLY A 27 10.39 3.72 -8.71
C GLY A 27 9.60 3.45 -7.43
N GLN A 28 9.22 4.50 -6.68
CA GLN A 28 8.38 4.34 -5.49
C GLN A 28 6.98 3.83 -5.84
N ARG A 29 6.39 4.32 -6.94
CA ARG A 29 5.08 3.85 -7.42
C ARG A 29 5.12 2.38 -7.85
N VAL A 30 6.16 1.98 -8.59
CA VAL A 30 6.35 0.57 -8.97
C VAL A 30 6.57 -0.31 -7.75
N SER A 31 7.39 0.13 -6.80
CA SER A 31 7.60 -0.60 -5.54
C SER A 31 6.28 -0.80 -4.80
N GLU A 32 5.50 0.26 -4.60
CA GLU A 32 4.20 0.22 -3.93
C GLU A 32 3.20 -0.71 -4.66
N PHE A 33 3.21 -0.72 -5.99
CA PHE A 33 2.42 -1.67 -6.77
C PHE A 33 2.80 -3.13 -6.46
N LEU A 34 4.10 -3.42 -6.37
CA LEU A 34 4.62 -4.76 -6.05
C LEU A 34 4.44 -5.15 -4.57
N LYS A 35 4.22 -4.20 -3.65
CA LYS A 35 3.93 -4.51 -2.24
C LYS A 35 2.52 -5.06 -2.04
N ASN A 36 1.60 -4.73 -2.93
CA ASN A 36 0.20 -5.13 -2.84
C ASN A 36 0.01 -6.57 -3.36
N PRO A 37 -0.36 -7.54 -2.49
CA PRO A 37 -0.45 -8.95 -2.89
C PRO A 37 -1.44 -9.20 -4.02
N SER A 38 -2.59 -8.50 -4.00
CA SER A 38 -3.62 -8.61 -5.05
C SER A 38 -3.10 -8.17 -6.43
N ASN A 39 -2.30 -7.11 -6.46
CA ASN A 39 -1.72 -6.60 -7.71
C ASN A 39 -0.69 -7.58 -8.27
N VAL A 40 0.17 -8.14 -7.40
CA VAL A 40 1.16 -9.15 -7.82
C VAL A 40 0.47 -10.43 -8.27
N ALA A 41 -0.61 -10.85 -7.61
CA ALA A 41 -1.40 -12.02 -8.03
C ALA A 41 -2.01 -11.81 -9.43
N ALA A 42 -2.61 -10.65 -9.68
CA ALA A 42 -3.14 -10.29 -11.00
C ALA A 42 -2.04 -10.26 -12.07
N LEU A 43 -0.87 -9.70 -11.75
CA LEU A 43 0.30 -9.65 -12.62
C LEU A 43 0.81 -11.08 -12.95
N LEU A 44 0.89 -11.96 -11.95
CA LEU A 44 1.30 -13.36 -12.13
C LEU A 44 0.32 -14.12 -13.02
N LEU A 45 -0.99 -13.92 -12.84
CA LEU A 45 -2.00 -14.53 -13.71
C LEU A 45 -1.85 -14.04 -15.15
N PHE A 46 -1.62 -12.75 -15.34
CA PHE A 46 -1.42 -12.17 -16.68
C PHE A 46 -0.16 -12.71 -17.36
N VAL A 47 0.96 -12.78 -16.62
CA VAL A 47 2.24 -13.34 -17.12
C VAL A 47 2.11 -14.83 -17.42
N GLY A 48 1.39 -15.59 -16.58
CA GLY A 48 1.09 -16.99 -16.85
C GLY A 48 0.25 -17.17 -18.11
N ALA A 49 -0.83 -16.39 -18.26
CA ALA A 49 -1.70 -16.44 -19.42
C ALA A 49 -0.97 -16.07 -20.72
N SER A 50 -0.06 -15.09 -20.70
CA SER A 50 0.71 -14.73 -21.89
C SER A 50 1.67 -15.83 -22.32
N GLY A 51 2.26 -16.57 -21.38
CA GLY A 51 3.06 -17.76 -21.67
C GLY A 51 2.26 -18.86 -22.37
N PHE A 52 0.98 -19.06 -22.00
CA PHE A 52 0.11 -20.02 -22.69
C PHE A 52 -0.22 -19.63 -24.13
N ILE A 53 -0.39 -18.33 -24.42
CA ILE A 53 -0.73 -17.84 -25.76
C ILE A 53 0.52 -17.82 -26.66
N PHE A 54 1.68 -17.49 -26.11
CA PHE A 54 2.94 -17.35 -26.83
C PHE A 54 4.00 -18.29 -26.26
N PRO A 55 4.05 -19.56 -26.71
CA PRO A 55 5.01 -20.55 -26.21
C PRO A 55 6.49 -20.09 -26.29
N ALA A 56 6.82 -19.25 -27.28
CA ALA A 56 8.17 -18.73 -27.49
C ALA A 56 8.70 -17.87 -26.33
N VAL A 57 7.83 -17.32 -25.47
CA VAL A 57 8.22 -16.49 -24.32
C VAL A 57 8.00 -17.19 -22.97
N VAL A 58 7.67 -18.49 -22.96
CA VAL A 58 7.37 -19.24 -21.73
C VAL A 58 8.55 -19.24 -20.77
N ASP A 59 9.77 -19.51 -21.24
CA ASP A 59 10.95 -19.55 -20.37
C ASP A 59 11.20 -18.18 -19.71
N LEU A 60 11.04 -17.10 -20.47
CA LEU A 60 11.21 -15.74 -19.97
C LEU A 60 10.11 -15.35 -18.97
N THR A 61 8.85 -15.63 -19.31
CA THR A 61 7.70 -15.34 -18.44
C THR A 61 7.75 -16.16 -17.15
N PHE A 62 8.24 -17.40 -17.21
CA PHE A 62 8.47 -18.23 -16.03
C PHE A 62 9.49 -17.62 -15.09
N ILE A 63 10.66 -17.20 -15.60
CA ILE A 63 11.70 -16.54 -14.78
C ILE A 63 11.15 -15.26 -14.12
N ILE A 64 10.43 -14.43 -14.88
CA ILE A 64 9.80 -13.22 -14.36
C ILE A 64 8.77 -13.56 -13.26
N GLY A 65 7.94 -14.57 -13.48
CA GLY A 65 6.97 -15.05 -12.50
C GLY A 65 7.62 -15.49 -11.20
N VAL A 66 8.74 -16.23 -11.27
CA VAL A 66 9.50 -16.64 -10.08
C VAL A 66 10.04 -15.43 -9.32
N ILE A 67 10.61 -14.43 -10.02
CA ILE A 67 11.11 -13.21 -9.39
C ILE A 67 9.98 -12.45 -8.66
N LEU A 68 8.84 -12.27 -9.33
CA LEU A 68 7.67 -11.60 -8.75
C LEU A 68 7.14 -12.34 -7.52
N PHE A 69 7.12 -13.67 -7.56
CA PHE A 69 6.73 -14.50 -6.43
C PHE A 69 7.67 -14.34 -5.23
N LEU A 70 8.99 -14.35 -5.47
CA LEU A 70 9.98 -14.13 -4.42
C LEU A 70 9.87 -12.73 -3.79
N ILE A 71 9.64 -11.70 -4.62
CA ILE A 71 9.40 -10.33 -4.13
C ILE A 71 8.13 -10.27 -3.28
N SER A 72 7.05 -10.92 -3.70
CA SER A 72 5.80 -10.96 -2.94
C SER A 72 5.97 -11.63 -1.58
N LYS A 73 6.72 -12.74 -1.52
CA LYS A 73 6.97 -13.48 -0.28
C LYS A 73 7.71 -12.66 0.78
N THR A 74 8.53 -11.70 0.38
CA THR A 74 9.29 -10.87 1.33
C THR A 74 8.48 -9.69 1.88
N GLN A 75 7.28 -9.43 1.36
CA GLN A 75 6.44 -8.35 1.85
C GLN A 75 5.81 -8.73 3.20
N HIS A 76 5.91 -7.83 4.16
CA HIS A 76 5.24 -7.95 5.45
C HIS A 76 3.97 -7.10 5.44
N TYR A 77 2.83 -7.72 5.74
CA TYR A 77 1.60 -6.99 5.98
C TYR A 77 1.72 -6.28 7.33
N SER A 78 1.37 -4.99 7.39
CA SER A 78 1.34 -4.21 8.62
C SER A 78 0.15 -3.24 8.60
N LEU A 79 -0.57 -3.17 9.72
CA LEU A 79 -1.64 -2.18 9.92
C LEU A 79 -1.04 -0.84 10.33
N PRO A 80 -1.71 0.30 10.08
CA PRO A 80 -1.15 1.63 10.33
C PRO A 80 -0.75 1.92 11.79
N PHE A 81 -1.40 1.28 12.77
CA PHE A 81 -1.09 1.46 14.20
C PHE A 81 -0.59 0.18 14.86
N ARG A 82 -1.51 -0.66 15.33
CA ARG A 82 -1.21 -1.93 15.98
C ARG A 82 -1.94 -3.06 15.28
N MET A 83 -1.37 -4.25 15.37
CA MET A 83 -2.09 -5.46 15.00
C MET A 83 -2.98 -5.96 16.15
N PRO A 84 -4.19 -6.47 15.86
CA PRO A 84 -5.07 -7.01 16.88
C PRO A 84 -4.45 -8.23 17.58
N LYS A 85 -4.63 -8.32 18.90
CA LYS A 85 -4.09 -9.44 19.70
C LYS A 85 -4.55 -10.82 19.23
N ARG A 86 -5.74 -10.90 18.60
CA ARG A 86 -6.28 -12.12 17.99
C ARG A 86 -5.45 -12.64 16.79
N ALA A 87 -4.69 -11.78 16.11
CA ALA A 87 -3.93 -12.17 14.93
C ALA A 87 -2.72 -13.06 15.25
N LYS A 88 -2.20 -13.01 16.49
CA LYS A 88 -1.08 -13.84 16.98
C LYS A 88 0.15 -13.83 16.07
N CYS A 89 0.36 -12.73 15.35
CA CYS A 89 1.46 -12.51 14.44
C CYS A 89 2.43 -11.45 15.00
N LYS A 90 3.58 -11.30 14.33
CA LYS A 90 4.55 -10.27 14.67
C LYS A 90 4.05 -8.92 14.18
N ASP A 91 4.03 -7.94 15.07
CA ASP A 91 3.68 -6.56 14.78
C ASP A 91 4.96 -5.74 14.58
N TYR A 92 5.19 -5.34 13.33
CA TYR A 92 6.35 -4.54 12.94
C TYR A 92 6.28 -3.10 13.44
N ASN A 93 5.07 -2.62 13.76
CA ASN A 93 4.85 -1.31 14.38
C ASN A 93 4.93 -1.35 15.90
N SER A 94 5.27 -2.51 16.48
CA SER A 94 5.51 -2.68 17.91
C SER A 94 6.89 -3.28 18.22
N PRO A 95 8.00 -2.55 18.00
CA PRO A 95 9.32 -3.03 18.40
C PRO A 95 9.40 -3.26 19.92
N LYS A 96 10.11 -4.32 20.34
CA LYS A 96 10.30 -4.61 21.78
C LYS A 96 11.20 -3.55 22.42
N PRO A 97 10.95 -3.15 23.68
CA PRO A 97 11.82 -2.20 24.39
C PRO A 97 13.29 -2.68 24.37
N GLY A 98 14.20 -1.82 23.93
CA GLY A 98 15.64 -2.14 23.85
C GLY A 98 16.09 -2.95 22.63
N THR A 99 15.21 -3.32 21.70
CA THR A 99 15.59 -3.97 20.43
C THR A 99 14.74 -3.50 19.25
N ASN A 100 15.27 -3.52 18.03
CA ASN A 100 14.48 -3.26 16.81
C ASN A 100 13.70 -4.49 16.32
N GLN A 101 13.53 -5.53 17.15
CA GLN A 101 12.81 -6.73 16.76
C GLN A 101 11.29 -6.54 16.91
N PRO A 102 10.48 -7.02 15.94
CA PRO A 102 9.04 -6.97 16.01
C PRO A 102 8.52 -7.69 17.27
N GLY A 103 7.66 -7.00 18.01
CA GLY A 103 6.92 -7.55 19.14
C GLY A 103 5.70 -8.36 18.70
N PRO A 104 5.03 -9.04 19.63
CA PRO A 104 3.76 -9.70 19.35
C PRO A 104 2.63 -8.66 19.13
N SER A 105 1.63 -9.02 18.32
CA SER A 105 0.40 -8.25 18.15
C SER A 105 -0.32 -8.04 19.49
N ASN A 106 -0.54 -6.78 19.89
CA ASN A 106 -1.09 -6.41 21.21
C ASN A 106 -2.27 -5.43 21.15
N GLY A 107 -2.84 -5.15 19.97
CA GLY A 107 -4.02 -4.29 19.84
C GLY A 107 -5.21 -4.87 20.60
N ILE A 108 -5.73 -4.12 21.57
CA ILE A 108 -6.84 -4.51 22.46
C ILE A 108 -8.13 -3.74 22.17
N TYR A 109 -8.03 -2.51 21.68
CA TYR A 109 -9.18 -1.65 21.42
C TYR A 109 -9.31 -1.36 19.93
N PHE A 110 -10.45 -1.74 19.34
CA PHE A 110 -10.80 -1.42 17.95
C PHE A 110 -11.46 -0.04 17.91
N PHE A 111 -10.86 0.89 17.17
CA PHE A 111 -11.36 2.26 17.03
C PHE A 111 -12.26 2.42 15.80
N GLY A 112 -11.95 1.74 14.69
CA GLY A 112 -12.64 1.86 13.42
C GLY A 112 -11.73 1.50 12.24
N ASN A 113 -12.15 1.83 11.03
CA ASN A 113 -11.34 1.62 9.82
C ASN A 113 -10.90 2.95 9.22
N ASP A 114 -9.72 2.97 8.60
CA ASP A 114 -9.27 4.13 7.85
C ASP A 114 -10.18 4.40 6.64
N ARG A 115 -10.43 5.67 6.33
CA ARG A 115 -11.32 6.05 5.21
C ARG A 115 -10.68 5.83 3.84
N LYS A 116 -9.35 5.79 3.75
CA LYS A 116 -8.63 5.64 2.47
C LYS A 116 -8.28 4.19 2.20
N THR A 117 -7.70 3.48 3.16
CA THR A 117 -7.24 2.10 2.96
C THR A 117 -8.22 1.05 3.48
N ASN A 118 -9.20 1.45 4.29
CA ASN A 118 -10.10 0.52 5.02
C ASN A 118 -9.37 -0.42 5.98
N ASP A 119 -8.12 -0.09 6.34
CA ASP A 119 -7.36 -0.85 7.33
C ASP A 119 -7.94 -0.65 8.73
N GLU A 120 -7.96 -1.71 9.53
CA GLU A 120 -8.43 -1.68 10.91
C GLU A 120 -7.47 -0.85 11.79
N LEU A 121 -8.04 0.03 12.61
CA LEU A 121 -7.32 0.87 13.57
C LEU A 121 -7.43 0.28 14.96
N TRP A 122 -6.32 -0.26 15.47
CA TRP A 122 -6.23 -0.84 16.80
C TRP A 122 -5.28 -0.06 17.70
N PHE A 123 -5.65 0.06 18.98
CA PHE A 123 -4.86 0.71 20.01
C PHE A 123 -4.61 -0.20 21.22
N THR A 124 -3.62 0.20 22.01
CA THR A 124 -3.25 -0.41 23.30
C THR A 124 -3.13 0.68 24.37
N ASN A 125 -3.18 0.28 25.63
CA ASN A 125 -2.82 1.11 26.79
C ASN A 125 -1.34 1.49 26.73
#